data_AF-A0A6C0CIG7-F1
#
_entry.id   AF-A0A6C0CIG7-F1
#
_cell.length_a   1.000
_cell.length_b   1.000
_cell.length_c   1.000
_cell.angle_alpha   90.00
_cell.angle_beta   90.00
_cell.angle_gamma   90.00
#
_symmetry.space_group_name_H-M   'P 1'
#
loop_
_entity.id
_entity.type
_entity.pdbx_description
1 polymer ?
#
loop_
_entity_poly.entity_id
_entity_poly.type
_entity_poly.pdbx_seq_one_letter_code
_entity_poly.pdbx_strand_id
1 'polypeptide(L)'
;MKQELLKFIREKLSKIQRSSYTLTESEKSQFNFFEEFLKCAHSYYSEPVHSLQDIKKRDNTKLRGDIFEYYALLYFKSDPKGWYTDAWLLEDVPKDILEELGLKRGDLGIDLILRDKAGKYSAVQVKYRTANKYKSKTVVGWKQLSTFYAIALKTGPYAKHIIFTNADYVRHVGKKTELDRSICIGSLRKIDSKRNQNMIAKADAELGVRSPMKGSQTVGSDSAKKLTVEEMRAQRLALFERS
;
A
#
# COMPACT_ATOMS: atom_id res chain seq x y z
N MET A 1 -7.26 14.64 4.86
CA MET A 1 -5.88 14.18 4.55
C MET A 1 -5.77 12.68 4.35
N LYS A 2 -5.91 11.81 5.38
CA LYS A 2 -5.83 10.33 5.23
C LYS A 2 -6.62 9.75 4.06
N GLN A 3 -7.93 10.02 4.02
CA GLN A 3 -8.81 9.54 2.94
C GLN A 3 -8.42 10.09 1.57
N GLU A 4 -7.96 11.34 1.50
CA GLU A 4 -7.55 11.98 0.23
C GLU A 4 -6.28 11.32 -0.33
N LEU A 5 -5.29 11.04 0.52
CA LEU A 5 -4.06 10.34 0.14
C LEU A 5 -4.34 8.90 -0.30
N LEU A 6 -5.17 8.17 0.45
CA LEU A 6 -5.59 6.82 0.06
C LEU A 6 -6.34 6.83 -1.28
N LYS A 7 -7.27 7.78 -1.48
CA LYS A 7 -8.00 7.94 -2.75
C LYS A 7 -7.05 8.25 -3.90
N PHE A 8 -6.09 9.17 -3.69
CA PHE A 8 -5.05 9.51 -4.65
C PHE A 8 -4.23 8.27 -5.04
N ILE A 9 -3.67 7.56 -4.06
CA ILE A 9 -2.85 6.36 -4.30
C ILE A 9 -3.67 5.31 -5.05
N ARG A 10 -4.88 5.00 -4.56
CA ARG A 10 -5.80 4.04 -5.19
C ARG A 10 -6.06 4.38 -6.65
N GLU A 11 -6.35 5.64 -6.96
CA GLU A 11 -6.59 6.11 -8.32
C GLU A 11 -5.35 5.91 -9.20
N LYS A 12 -4.16 6.28 -8.73
CA LYS A 12 -2.92 6.13 -9.50
C LYS A 12 -2.58 4.66 -9.73
N LEU A 13 -2.66 3.81 -8.70
CA LEU A 13 -2.45 2.37 -8.86
C LEU A 13 -3.44 1.75 -9.86
N SER A 14 -4.71 2.17 -9.83
CA SER A 14 -5.73 1.72 -10.79
C SER A 14 -5.43 2.16 -12.21
N LYS A 15 -4.97 3.41 -12.41
CA LYS A 15 -4.57 3.92 -13.72
C LYS A 15 -3.39 3.12 -14.28
N ILE A 16 -2.34 2.94 -13.46
CA ILE A 16 -1.15 2.14 -13.80
C ILE A 16 -1.55 0.70 -14.15
N GLN A 17 -2.47 0.10 -13.36
CA GLN A 17 -3.00 -1.23 -13.63
C GLN A 17 -3.64 -1.34 -15.01
N ARG A 18 -4.51 -0.38 -15.37
CA ARG A 18 -5.18 -0.36 -16.69
C ARG A 18 -4.18 -0.18 -17.82
N SER A 19 -3.25 0.77 -17.67
CA SER A 19 -2.20 1.01 -18.66
C SER A 19 -1.33 -0.22 -18.89
N SER A 20 -1.06 -1.03 -17.87
CA SER A 20 -0.26 -2.25 -18.01
C SER A 20 -0.85 -3.29 -18.98
N TYR A 21 -2.17 -3.27 -19.21
CA TYR A 21 -2.85 -4.19 -20.13
C TYR A 21 -2.82 -3.74 -21.59
N THR A 22 -2.53 -2.47 -21.84
CA THR A 22 -2.53 -1.89 -23.19
C THR A 22 -1.12 -1.72 -23.76
N LEU A 23 -0.08 -2.14 -23.02
CA LEU A 23 1.30 -2.02 -23.44
C LEU A 23 1.63 -3.01 -24.57
N THR A 24 2.39 -2.52 -25.54
CA THR A 24 3.10 -3.36 -26.52
C THR A 24 4.17 -4.22 -25.84
N GLU A 25 4.64 -5.27 -26.52
CA GLU A 25 5.71 -6.13 -25.99
C GLU A 25 7.00 -5.35 -25.68
N SER A 26 7.37 -4.38 -26.52
CA SER A 26 8.53 -3.51 -26.27
C SER A 26 8.37 -2.67 -25.00
N GLU A 27 7.17 -2.13 -24.75
CA GLU A 27 6.91 -1.30 -23.57
C GLU A 27 6.84 -2.13 -22.29
N LYS A 28 6.30 -3.35 -22.35
CA LYS A 28 6.27 -4.27 -21.19
C LYS A 28 7.66 -4.53 -20.62
N SER A 29 8.70 -4.58 -21.46
CA SER A 29 10.08 -4.81 -21.02
C SER A 29 10.65 -3.67 -20.16
N GLN A 30 10.15 -2.45 -20.34
CA GLN A 30 10.61 -1.26 -19.61
C GLN A 30 9.64 -0.85 -18.49
N PHE A 31 8.45 -1.44 -18.45
CA PHE A 31 7.40 -1.08 -17.51
C PHE A 31 7.69 -1.63 -16.10
N ASN A 32 7.47 -0.78 -15.11
CA ASN A 32 7.54 -1.17 -13.71
C ASN A 32 6.47 -0.47 -12.88
N PHE A 33 5.60 -1.24 -12.22
CA PHE A 33 4.50 -0.71 -11.42
C PHE A 33 4.95 0.32 -10.37
N PHE A 34 6.06 0.05 -9.71
CA PHE A 34 6.57 0.95 -8.67
C PHE A 34 7.15 2.24 -9.26
N GLU A 35 7.91 2.15 -10.34
CA GLU A 35 8.48 3.34 -10.99
C GLU A 35 7.39 4.23 -11.60
N GLU A 36 6.36 3.64 -12.22
CA GLU A 36 5.21 4.39 -12.71
C GLU A 36 4.43 5.07 -11.57
N PHE A 37 4.31 4.41 -10.42
CA PHE A 37 3.75 5.03 -9.22
C PHE A 37 4.61 6.22 -8.75
N LEU A 38 5.94 6.07 -8.69
CA LEU A 38 6.83 7.16 -8.31
C LEU A 38 6.75 8.34 -9.28
N LYS A 39 6.66 8.11 -10.59
CA LYS A 39 6.44 9.16 -11.61
C LYS A 39 5.14 9.91 -11.35
N CYS A 40 4.03 9.18 -11.15
CA CYS A 40 2.73 9.78 -10.85
C CYS A 40 2.73 10.59 -9.55
N ALA A 41 3.36 10.05 -8.50
CA ALA A 41 3.51 10.74 -7.23
C ALA A 41 4.34 12.02 -7.41
N HIS A 42 5.44 11.95 -8.17
CA HIS A 42 6.29 13.10 -8.47
C HIS A 42 5.52 14.24 -9.13
N SER A 43 4.81 13.96 -10.22
CA SER A 43 3.98 14.96 -10.91
C SER A 43 3.01 15.66 -9.96
N TYR A 44 2.38 14.92 -9.04
CA TYR A 44 1.37 15.46 -8.13
C TYR A 44 1.91 16.57 -7.20
N TYR A 45 3.12 16.43 -6.68
CA TYR A 45 3.73 17.45 -5.80
C TYR A 45 4.70 18.40 -6.53
N SER A 46 5.09 18.11 -7.77
CA SER A 46 5.97 19.01 -8.56
C SER A 46 5.22 20.07 -9.36
N GLU A 47 3.91 19.92 -9.58
CA GLU A 47 3.12 20.91 -10.32
C GLU A 47 3.10 22.27 -9.60
N PRO A 48 3.34 23.38 -10.34
CA PRO A 48 3.35 24.72 -9.77
C PRO A 48 1.97 25.06 -9.25
N VAL A 49 1.90 25.43 -7.97
CA VAL A 49 0.67 25.86 -7.33
C VAL A 49 0.38 27.32 -7.69
N HIS A 50 -0.82 27.57 -8.23
CA HIS A 50 -1.21 28.89 -8.74
C HIS A 50 -1.73 29.86 -7.65
N SER A 51 -1.67 29.48 -6.37
CA SER A 51 -2.05 30.36 -5.27
C SER A 51 -1.16 30.23 -4.03
N LEU A 52 -1.00 31.33 -3.29
CA LEU A 52 -0.26 31.37 -2.01
C LEU A 52 -0.89 30.47 -0.93
N GLN A 53 -2.20 30.23 -0.99
CA GLN A 53 -2.91 29.31 -0.09
C GLN A 53 -2.55 27.85 -0.39
N ASP A 54 -2.32 27.51 -1.65
CA ASP A 54 -1.91 26.17 -2.05
C ASP A 54 -0.43 25.89 -1.78
N ILE A 55 0.41 26.93 -1.80
CA ILE A 55 1.83 26.88 -1.38
C ILE A 55 1.94 26.55 0.12
N LYS A 56 1.13 27.17 0.99
CA LYS A 56 1.12 26.87 2.43
C LYS A 56 0.51 25.49 2.76
N LYS A 57 -0.39 24.96 1.94
CA LYS A 57 -1.00 23.63 2.09
C LYS A 57 -0.08 22.48 1.65
N ARG A 58 0.94 22.76 0.82
CA ARG A 58 1.90 21.77 0.34
C ARG A 58 3.31 22.09 0.86
N ASP A 59 3.63 21.66 2.07
CA ASP A 59 5.03 21.30 2.32
C ASP A 59 5.33 20.06 1.46
N ASN A 60 5.86 20.30 0.27
CA ASN A 60 6.14 19.27 -0.74
C ASN A 60 7.00 18.14 -0.18
N THR A 61 7.81 18.39 0.86
CA THR A 61 8.60 17.35 1.50
C THR A 61 7.74 16.45 2.38
N LYS A 62 6.86 17.04 3.19
CA LYS A 62 5.94 16.31 4.07
C LYS A 62 4.93 15.49 3.28
N LEU A 63 4.22 16.13 2.35
CA LEU A 63 3.20 15.45 1.51
C LEU A 63 3.79 14.24 0.78
N ARG A 64 5.02 14.35 0.30
CA ARG A 64 5.73 13.25 -0.36
C ARG A 64 6.09 12.12 0.60
N GLY A 65 6.46 12.45 1.84
CA GLY A 65 6.62 11.48 2.93
C GLY A 65 5.32 10.73 3.17
N ASP A 66 4.23 11.47 3.42
CA ASP A 66 2.92 10.91 3.70
C ASP A 66 2.44 9.97 2.57
N ILE A 67 2.52 10.40 1.30
CA ILE A 67 2.15 9.54 0.16
C ILE A 67 2.94 8.23 0.18
N PHE A 68 4.23 8.28 0.52
CA PHE A 68 5.08 7.10 0.54
C PHE A 68 4.81 6.20 1.76
N GLU A 69 4.44 6.77 2.90
CA GLU A 69 3.98 6.04 4.09
C GLU A 69 2.68 5.29 3.83
N TYR A 70 1.68 5.95 3.23
CA TYR A 70 0.44 5.28 2.84
C TYR A 70 0.67 4.22 1.76
N TYR A 71 1.60 4.43 0.83
CA TYR A 71 2.01 3.39 -0.11
C TYR A 71 2.63 2.18 0.61
N ALA A 72 3.52 2.42 1.59
CA ALA A 72 4.12 1.38 2.41
C ALA A 72 3.06 0.62 3.22
N LEU A 73 2.07 1.31 3.79
CA LEU A 73 0.94 0.70 4.49
C LEU A 73 0.21 -0.31 3.59
N LEU A 74 -0.17 0.11 2.37
CA LEU A 74 -0.83 -0.76 1.40
C LEU A 74 0.07 -1.91 0.95
N TYR A 75 1.37 -1.67 0.81
CA TYR A 75 2.34 -2.72 0.53
C TYR A 75 2.33 -3.79 1.63
N PHE A 76 2.40 -3.43 2.90
CA PHE A 76 2.37 -4.43 3.98
C PHE A 76 1.00 -5.10 4.11
N LYS A 77 -0.10 -4.36 4.03
CA LYS A 77 -1.47 -4.94 4.08
C LYS A 77 -1.77 -5.92 2.95
N SER A 78 -1.10 -5.80 1.82
CA SER A 78 -1.30 -6.67 0.65
C SER A 78 -0.36 -7.88 0.62
N ASP A 79 0.47 -8.10 1.66
CA ASP A 79 1.57 -9.09 1.70
C ASP A 79 1.14 -10.44 1.11
N PRO A 80 1.72 -10.88 -0.04
CA PRO A 80 1.26 -12.10 -0.71
C PRO A 80 1.51 -13.35 0.13
N LYS A 81 2.47 -13.30 1.06
CA LYS A 81 2.79 -14.41 1.95
C LYS A 81 1.89 -14.46 3.19
N GLY A 82 1.12 -13.40 3.43
CA GLY A 82 0.27 -13.25 4.62
C GLY A 82 1.07 -13.42 5.91
N TRP A 83 2.30 -12.90 5.97
CA TRP A 83 3.11 -12.88 7.18
C TRP A 83 2.52 -11.92 8.22
N TYR A 84 1.96 -10.80 7.76
CA TYR A 84 1.34 -9.80 8.62
C TYR A 84 -0.18 -9.93 8.59
N THR A 85 -0.80 -9.97 9.77
CA THR A 85 -2.26 -9.90 9.93
C THR A 85 -2.74 -8.46 9.92
N ASP A 86 -1.94 -7.56 10.50
CA ASP A 86 -2.29 -6.17 10.67
C ASP A 86 -1.11 -5.25 10.34
N ALA A 87 -1.46 -4.05 9.91
CA ALA A 87 -0.54 -2.96 9.67
C ALA A 87 -1.26 -1.64 9.97
N TRP A 88 -0.61 -0.79 10.75
CA TRP A 88 -1.12 0.52 11.15
C TRP A 88 -0.03 1.57 10.93
N LEU A 89 -0.44 2.77 10.52
CA LEU A 89 0.38 3.96 10.76
C LEU A 89 0.47 4.16 12.27
N LEU A 90 1.56 4.75 12.77
CA LEU A 90 1.73 4.96 14.21
C LEU A 90 0.54 5.72 14.84
N GLU A 91 -0.03 6.68 14.10
CA GLU A 91 -1.21 7.44 14.52
C GLU A 91 -2.48 6.60 14.65
N ASP A 92 -2.56 5.45 13.98
CA ASP A 92 -3.72 4.55 13.96
C ASP A 92 -3.56 3.33 14.86
N VAL A 93 -2.41 3.16 15.52
CA VAL A 93 -2.17 2.00 16.40
C VAL A 93 -3.15 2.06 17.58
N PRO A 94 -3.84 0.94 17.91
CA PRO A 94 -4.67 0.83 19.11
C PRO A 94 -3.92 1.20 20.39
N LYS A 95 -4.63 1.80 21.37
CA LYS A 95 -4.00 2.35 22.58
C LYS A 95 -3.38 1.27 23.46
N ASP A 96 -4.06 0.14 23.60
CA ASP A 96 -3.59 -1.07 24.27
C ASP A 96 -2.28 -1.59 23.67
N ILE A 97 -2.16 -1.62 22.34
CA ILE A 97 -0.93 -2.02 21.65
C ILE A 97 0.19 -0.99 21.87
N LEU A 98 -0.12 0.30 21.87
CA LEU A 98 0.88 1.35 22.18
C LEU A 98 1.40 1.19 23.61
N GLU A 99 0.51 0.95 24.57
CA GLU A 99 0.86 0.72 25.97
C GLU A 99 1.71 -0.56 26.13
N GLU A 100 1.33 -1.66 25.46
CA GLU A 100 2.10 -2.91 25.41
C GLU A 100 3.53 -2.69 24.91
N LEU A 101 3.68 -1.89 23.85
CA LEU A 101 4.99 -1.60 23.23
C LEU A 101 5.78 -0.51 23.96
N GLY A 102 5.22 0.12 25.00
CA GLY A 102 5.82 1.28 25.66
C GLY A 102 5.96 2.50 24.72
N LEU A 103 5.12 2.58 23.69
CA LEU A 103 5.09 3.67 22.71
C LEU A 103 4.10 4.76 23.12
N LYS A 104 4.46 6.00 22.83
CA LYS A 104 3.53 7.13 22.86
C LYS A 104 3.15 7.50 21.44
N ARG A 105 1.95 8.05 21.26
CA ARG A 105 1.57 8.69 19.99
C ARG A 105 2.52 9.87 19.76
N GLY A 106 3.22 9.90 18.63
CA GLY A 106 4.13 10.98 18.27
C GLY A 106 5.19 10.52 17.27
N ASP A 107 5.60 11.45 16.40
CA ASP A 107 6.60 11.19 15.38
C ASP A 107 8.02 11.26 15.98
N LEU A 108 8.51 10.10 16.43
CA LEU A 108 9.87 9.96 16.92
C LEU A 108 10.73 9.13 15.94
N GLY A 109 10.14 8.57 14.87
CA GLY A 109 10.85 7.81 13.83
C GLY A 109 10.32 6.38 13.57
N ILE A 110 9.27 5.93 14.25
CA ILE A 110 8.53 4.73 13.83
C ILE A 110 7.29 5.21 13.08
N ASP A 111 7.17 4.83 11.81
CA ASP A 111 6.08 5.30 10.96
C ASP A 111 4.94 4.27 10.91
N LEU A 112 5.27 2.96 10.93
CA LEU A 112 4.28 1.88 10.99
C LEU A 112 4.62 0.83 12.03
N ILE A 113 3.56 0.21 12.55
CA ILE A 113 3.60 -1.03 13.33
C ILE A 113 2.89 -2.12 12.54
N LEU A 114 3.54 -3.28 12.45
CA LEU A 114 2.97 -4.50 11.86
C LEU A 114 2.77 -5.54 12.95
N ARG A 115 1.73 -6.36 12.84
CA ARG A 115 1.53 -7.55 13.67
C ARG A 115 1.54 -8.79 12.78
N ASP A 116 2.30 -9.80 13.18
CA ASP A 116 2.34 -11.09 12.49
C ASP A 116 1.28 -12.06 13.03
N LYS A 117 1.14 -13.22 12.35
CA LYS A 117 0.20 -14.29 12.75
C LYS A 117 0.50 -14.89 14.14
N ALA A 118 1.70 -14.72 14.66
CA ALA A 118 2.09 -15.16 15.99
C ALA A 118 1.89 -14.06 17.06
N GLY A 119 1.29 -12.92 16.68
CA GLY A 119 1.07 -11.78 17.58
C GLY A 119 2.31 -10.93 17.81
N LYS A 120 3.44 -11.18 17.12
CA LYS A 120 4.67 -10.39 17.31
C LYS A 120 4.62 -9.11 16.49
N TYR A 121 5.18 -8.05 17.06
CA TYR A 121 5.21 -6.74 16.41
C TYR A 121 6.48 -6.51 15.62
N SER A 122 6.40 -5.72 14.54
CA SER A 122 7.56 -5.19 13.83
C SER A 122 7.44 -3.69 13.69
N ALA A 123 8.52 -2.97 13.99
CA ALA A 123 8.61 -1.54 13.78
C ALA A 123 9.12 -1.24 12.37
N VAL A 124 8.48 -0.30 11.69
CA VAL A 124 8.86 0.12 10.34
C VAL A 124 9.18 1.60 10.33
N GLN A 125 10.29 1.96 9.71
CA GLN A 125 10.51 3.31 9.25
C GLN A 125 10.50 3.41 7.73
N VAL A 126 9.71 4.34 7.22
CA VAL A 126 9.55 4.70 5.82
C VAL A 126 10.43 5.91 5.52
N LYS A 127 11.24 5.80 4.47
CA LYS A 127 12.10 6.90 4.03
C LYS A 127 12.06 7.08 2.53
N TYR A 128 11.39 8.14 2.09
CA TYR A 128 11.49 8.60 0.71
C TYR A 128 12.78 9.38 0.46
N ARG A 129 13.41 9.17 -0.70
CA ARG A 129 14.60 9.88 -1.17
C ARG A 129 14.41 10.35 -2.61
N THR A 130 14.75 11.60 -2.87
CA THR A 130 14.92 12.10 -4.24
C THR A 130 16.30 11.69 -4.75
N ALA A 131 16.35 11.17 -5.98
CA ALA A 131 17.61 10.85 -6.63
C ALA A 131 18.46 12.12 -6.79
N ASN A 132 19.72 12.04 -6.44
CA ASN A 132 20.66 13.12 -6.68
C ASN A 132 21.29 12.91 -8.06
N LYS A 133 21.07 13.86 -8.98
CA LYS A 133 21.61 13.80 -10.36
C LYS A 133 23.13 13.65 -10.46
N TYR A 134 23.87 14.01 -9.41
CA TYR A 134 25.33 13.92 -9.34
C TYR A 134 25.83 12.64 -8.67
N LYS A 135 24.94 11.75 -8.23
CA LYS A 135 25.31 10.48 -7.58
C LYS A 135 24.73 9.31 -8.36
N SER A 136 25.56 8.30 -8.60
CA SER A 136 25.13 7.06 -9.25
C SER A 136 24.15 6.24 -8.42
N LYS A 137 24.19 6.40 -7.08
CA LYS A 137 23.33 5.66 -6.13
C LYS A 137 22.75 6.58 -5.08
N THR A 138 21.49 6.33 -4.72
CA THR A 138 20.79 6.94 -3.60
C THR A 138 20.87 6.02 -2.39
N VAL A 139 21.29 6.56 -1.25
CA VAL A 139 21.55 5.77 -0.04
C VAL A 139 20.85 6.41 1.16
N VAL A 140 20.30 5.57 2.04
CA VAL A 140 19.87 5.98 3.39
C VAL A 140 20.96 5.62 4.38
N GLY A 141 21.49 6.61 5.08
CA GLY A 141 22.60 6.44 6.04
C GLY A 141 22.16 6.51 7.50
N TRP A 142 23.10 6.17 8.41
CA TRP A 142 22.89 6.12 9.85
C TRP A 142 22.25 7.36 10.46
N LYS A 143 22.76 8.56 10.12
CA LYS A 143 22.24 9.84 10.66
C LYS A 143 20.73 10.02 10.44
N GLN A 144 20.18 9.35 9.42
CA GLN A 144 18.76 9.44 9.08
C GLN A 144 17.90 8.39 9.77
N LEU A 145 18.52 7.36 10.35
CA LEU A 145 17.87 6.19 10.97
C LEU A 145 18.19 6.04 12.46
N SER A 146 19.13 6.82 12.99
CA SER A 146 19.59 6.69 14.38
C SER A 146 18.45 6.84 15.38
N THR A 147 17.50 7.75 15.12
CA THR A 147 16.35 7.96 16.00
C THR A 147 15.41 6.75 15.98
N PHE A 148 15.08 6.23 14.79
CA PHE A 148 14.30 4.99 14.64
C PHE A 148 14.91 3.84 15.44
N TYR A 149 16.21 3.57 15.26
CA TYR A 149 16.88 2.50 15.98
C TYR A 149 16.90 2.74 17.50
N ALA A 150 17.16 3.97 17.95
CA ALA A 150 17.16 4.29 19.37
C ALA A 150 15.80 4.04 20.02
N ILE A 151 14.69 4.35 19.32
CA ILE A 151 13.34 4.14 19.84
C ILE A 151 12.96 2.67 19.77
N ALA A 152 13.25 2.01 18.65
CA ALA A 152 12.98 0.59 18.49
C ALA A 152 13.71 -0.26 19.56
N LEU A 153 14.87 0.20 20.05
CA LEU A 153 15.59 -0.44 21.16
C LEU A 153 15.00 -0.10 22.54
N LYS A 154 14.39 1.09 22.70
CA LYS A 154 13.78 1.53 23.97
C LYS A 154 12.31 1.13 24.12
N THR A 155 11.72 0.58 23.07
CA THR A 155 10.30 0.18 22.99
C THR A 155 10.21 -1.23 22.41
N GLY A 156 9.02 -1.82 22.35
CA GLY A 156 8.85 -3.19 21.86
C GLY A 156 8.40 -4.15 22.97
N PRO A 157 8.62 -5.47 22.81
CA PRO A 157 9.59 -6.12 21.91
C PRO A 157 9.18 -6.16 20.43
N TYR A 158 10.17 -6.12 19.52
CA TYR A 158 9.96 -6.25 18.08
C TYR A 158 10.64 -7.51 17.50
N ALA A 159 9.94 -8.18 16.60
CA ALA A 159 10.46 -9.28 15.79
C ALA A 159 11.34 -8.80 14.62
N LYS A 160 11.09 -7.60 14.09
CA LYS A 160 11.89 -6.96 13.03
C LYS A 160 11.92 -5.44 13.19
N HIS A 161 13.05 -4.87 12.81
CA HIS A 161 13.24 -3.44 12.51
C HIS A 161 13.35 -3.28 11.00
N ILE A 162 12.33 -2.70 10.38
CA ILE A 162 12.18 -2.67 8.92
C ILE A 162 12.41 -1.26 8.41
N ILE A 163 13.35 -1.10 7.48
CA ILE A 163 13.49 0.14 6.70
C ILE A 163 12.83 -0.05 5.35
N PHE A 164 11.84 0.78 5.03
CA PHE A 164 11.16 0.82 3.74
C PHE A 164 11.57 2.08 2.98
N THR A 165 12.23 1.94 1.83
CA THR A 165 12.79 3.08 1.11
C THR A 165 12.84 2.86 -0.40
N ASN A 166 12.75 3.96 -1.17
CA ASN A 166 13.04 3.97 -2.59
C ASN A 166 14.54 4.22 -2.91
N ALA A 167 15.42 4.21 -1.90
CA ALA A 167 16.86 4.23 -2.12
C ALA A 167 17.38 2.88 -2.66
N ASP A 168 18.57 2.89 -3.26
CA ASP A 168 19.25 1.68 -3.76
C ASP A 168 19.55 0.69 -2.62
N TYR A 169 20.01 1.23 -1.49
CA TYR A 169 20.31 0.43 -0.31
C TYR A 169 20.32 1.29 0.97
N VAL A 170 20.29 0.59 2.11
CA VAL A 170 20.45 1.17 3.44
C VAL A 170 21.85 0.83 3.96
N ARG A 171 22.59 1.84 4.41
CA ARG A 171 23.88 1.64 5.06
C ARG A 171 23.65 1.41 6.55
N HIS A 172 23.87 0.17 6.98
CA HIS A 172 23.84 -0.23 8.39
C HIS A 172 25.17 0.11 9.06
N VAL A 173 25.12 0.42 10.36
CA VAL A 173 26.30 0.57 11.21
C VAL A 173 26.45 -0.70 12.03
N GLY A 174 27.63 -1.30 12.01
CA GLY A 174 27.86 -2.59 12.65
C GLY A 174 27.34 -3.78 11.85
N LYS A 175 27.34 -4.95 12.49
CA LYS A 175 26.84 -6.19 11.90
C LYS A 175 25.31 -6.19 11.92
N LYS A 176 24.70 -6.49 10.78
CA LYS A 176 23.25 -6.70 10.71
C LYS A 176 22.85 -7.89 11.58
N THR A 177 21.76 -7.73 12.30
CA THR A 177 21.12 -8.79 13.07
C THR A 177 19.98 -9.40 12.27
N GLU A 178 19.40 -10.49 12.77
CA GLU A 178 18.20 -11.07 12.19
C GLU A 178 16.99 -10.12 12.28
N LEU A 179 17.00 -9.17 13.21
CA LEU A 179 15.94 -8.16 13.34
C LEU A 179 15.95 -7.18 12.15
N ASP A 180 17.11 -6.95 11.52
CA ASP A 180 17.30 -5.89 10.54
C ASP A 180 16.86 -6.27 9.12
N ARG A 181 15.71 -5.74 8.71
CA ARG A 181 15.18 -5.90 7.35
C ARG A 181 15.23 -4.59 6.59
N SER A 182 15.63 -4.64 5.32
CA SER A 182 15.58 -3.48 4.43
C SER A 182 14.79 -3.84 3.17
N ILE A 183 13.77 -3.05 2.87
CA ILE A 183 12.98 -3.10 1.65
C ILE A 183 13.38 -1.85 0.85
N CYS A 184 14.32 -2.04 -0.06
CA CYS A 184 14.88 -1.00 -0.92
C CYS A 184 14.24 -1.05 -2.32
N ILE A 185 14.61 -0.11 -3.19
CA ILE A 185 14.05 0.00 -4.55
C ILE A 185 14.09 -1.31 -5.35
N GLY A 186 15.14 -2.11 -5.19
CA GLY A 186 15.27 -3.41 -5.85
C GLY A 186 14.18 -4.41 -5.46
N SER A 187 13.62 -4.32 -4.24
CA SER A 187 12.47 -5.13 -3.82
C SER A 187 11.16 -4.56 -4.36
N LEU A 188 11.03 -3.23 -4.40
CA LEU A 188 9.83 -2.55 -4.89
C LEU A 188 9.63 -2.70 -6.40
N ARG A 189 10.74 -2.79 -7.16
CA ARG A 189 10.71 -3.11 -8.59
C ARG A 189 10.22 -4.53 -8.91
N LYS A 190 10.12 -5.42 -7.92
CA LYS A 190 9.57 -6.78 -8.11
C LYS A 190 8.05 -6.83 -7.96
N ILE A 191 7.40 -5.69 -7.75
CA ILE A 191 5.94 -5.62 -7.69
C ILE A 191 5.38 -5.93 -9.08
N ASP A 192 4.60 -7.00 -9.14
CA ASP A 192 3.91 -7.43 -10.34
C ASP A 192 2.46 -6.93 -10.37
N SER A 193 1.76 -7.29 -11.44
CA SER A 193 0.36 -6.94 -11.67
C SER A 193 -0.55 -7.45 -10.54
N LYS A 194 -0.30 -8.65 -10.03
CA LYS A 194 -1.12 -9.25 -8.98
C LYS A 194 -0.95 -8.51 -7.65
N ARG A 195 0.29 -8.19 -7.30
CA ARG A 195 0.65 -7.41 -6.13
C ARG A 195 0.03 -6.01 -6.19
N ASN A 196 0.08 -5.34 -7.34
CA ASN A 196 -0.54 -4.03 -7.53
C ASN A 196 -2.08 -4.09 -7.38
N GLN A 197 -2.74 -5.11 -7.96
CA GLN A 197 -4.17 -5.35 -7.73
C GLN A 197 -4.52 -5.56 -6.26
N ASN A 198 -3.71 -6.33 -5.52
CA ASN A 198 -3.94 -6.53 -4.09
C ASN A 198 -3.79 -5.21 -3.31
N MET A 199 -2.85 -4.34 -3.68
CA MET A 199 -2.74 -3.00 -3.08
C MET A 199 -3.98 -2.14 -3.35
N ILE A 200 -4.51 -2.17 -4.58
CA ILE A 200 -5.77 -1.48 -4.93
C ILE A 200 -6.93 -2.01 -4.07
N ALA A 201 -7.07 -3.33 -3.95
CA ALA A 201 -8.14 -3.94 -3.15
C ALA A 201 -8.04 -3.57 -1.67
N LYS A 202 -6.82 -3.47 -1.12
CA LYS A 202 -6.61 -2.98 0.25
C LYS A 202 -6.95 -1.50 0.39
N ALA A 203 -6.63 -0.68 -0.60
CA ALA A 203 -7.02 0.73 -0.58
C ALA A 203 -8.54 0.91 -0.65
N ASP A 204 -9.24 0.11 -1.48
CA ASP A 204 -10.70 0.11 -1.55
C ASP A 204 -11.33 -0.27 -0.20
N ALA A 205 -10.77 -1.29 0.49
CA ALA A 205 -11.21 -1.69 1.82
C ALA A 205 -11.03 -0.58 2.87
N GLU A 206 -9.87 0.10 2.88
CA GLU A 206 -9.60 1.24 3.79
C GLU A 206 -10.49 2.45 3.51
N LEU A 207 -10.92 2.64 2.26
CA LEU A 207 -11.85 3.72 1.87
C LEU A 207 -13.32 3.34 2.09
N GLY A 208 -13.61 2.12 2.55
CA GLY A 208 -15.00 1.63 2.69
C GLY A 208 -15.72 1.45 1.35
N VAL A 209 -14.99 1.40 0.23
CA VAL A 209 -15.55 1.13 -1.09
C VAL A 209 -15.93 -0.34 -1.13
N ARG A 210 -17.23 -0.64 -1.02
CA ARG A 210 -17.76 -1.99 -1.19
C ARG A 210 -17.28 -2.53 -2.55
N SER A 211 -16.49 -3.60 -2.54
CA SER A 211 -16.29 -4.39 -3.76
C SER A 211 -17.66 -4.86 -4.27
N PRO A 212 -17.93 -4.87 -5.59
CA PRO A 212 -19.05 -5.64 -6.10
C PRO A 212 -18.85 -7.08 -5.62
N MET A 213 -19.75 -7.56 -4.76
CA MET A 213 -19.68 -8.90 -4.18
C MET A 213 -19.46 -9.92 -5.29
N LYS A 214 -18.35 -10.67 -5.24
CA LYS A 214 -18.36 -12.02 -5.79
C LYS A 214 -19.37 -12.78 -4.93
N GLY A 215 -20.49 -13.19 -5.54
CA GLY A 215 -21.55 -13.91 -4.86
C GLY A 215 -20.99 -15.12 -4.12
N SER A 216 -21.01 -15.04 -2.80
CA SER A 216 -20.87 -16.21 -1.93
C SER A 216 -22.28 -16.77 -1.77
N GLN A 217 -22.53 -17.95 -2.32
CA GLN A 217 -23.72 -18.73 -1.97
C GLN A 217 -23.63 -19.07 -0.48
N THR A 218 -24.53 -18.49 0.32
CA THR A 218 -24.92 -19.06 1.60
C THR A 218 -26.31 -19.65 1.42
N VAL A 219 -26.37 -20.95 1.71
CA VAL A 219 -27.55 -21.79 1.70
C VAL A 219 -28.59 -21.26 2.69
N GLY A 220 -29.82 -21.10 2.24
CA GLY A 220 -30.99 -20.70 3.04
C GLY A 220 -32.23 -20.71 2.16
N SER A 221 -33.17 -21.58 2.49
CA SER A 221 -34.36 -22.00 1.76
C SER A 221 -35.32 -20.87 1.36
N ASP A 222 -35.78 -20.89 0.11
CA ASP A 222 -37.21 -20.84 -0.22
C ASP A 222 -37.44 -21.25 -1.69
N SER A 223 -38.37 -22.18 -1.87
CA SER A 223 -38.65 -22.84 -3.14
C SER A 223 -39.50 -21.95 -4.06
N ALA A 224 -38.88 -21.36 -5.09
CA ALA A 224 -39.58 -20.97 -6.31
C ALA A 224 -39.13 -21.92 -7.43
N LYS A 225 -40.03 -22.82 -7.87
CA LYS A 225 -39.78 -23.72 -9.01
C LYS A 225 -39.48 -22.86 -10.25
N LYS A 226 -38.23 -22.91 -10.73
CA LYS A 226 -37.86 -22.39 -12.05
C LYS A 226 -38.37 -23.35 -13.11
N LEU A 227 -39.23 -22.84 -14.00
CA LEU A 227 -39.67 -23.54 -15.21
C LEU A 227 -38.45 -23.93 -16.05
N THR A 228 -38.50 -25.12 -16.60
CA THR A 228 -37.48 -25.65 -17.50
C THR A 228 -37.48 -24.87 -18.82
N VAL A 229 -36.39 -24.99 -19.58
CA VAL A 229 -36.21 -24.29 -20.86
C VAL A 229 -37.30 -24.67 -21.87
N GLU A 230 -37.80 -25.90 -21.79
CA GLU A 230 -38.88 -26.41 -22.65
C GLU A 230 -40.22 -25.78 -22.29
N GLU A 231 -40.53 -25.63 -20.99
CA GLU A 231 -41.75 -24.97 -20.52
C GLU A 231 -41.73 -23.46 -20.85
N MET A 232 -40.57 -22.80 -20.78
CA MET A 232 -40.41 -21.41 -21.23
C MET A 232 -40.58 -21.25 -22.74
N ARG A 233 -40.18 -22.25 -23.54
CA ARG A 233 -40.42 -22.25 -24.99
C ARG A 233 -41.90 -22.43 -25.32
N ALA A 234 -42.58 -23.35 -24.64
CA ALA A 234 -44.02 -23.58 -24.83
C ALA A 234 -44.85 -22.32 -24.50
N GLN A 235 -44.52 -21.61 -23.42
CA GLN A 235 -45.20 -20.35 -23.09
C GLN A 235 -44.96 -19.24 -24.11
N ARG A 236 -43.76 -19.15 -24.70
CA ARG A 236 -43.46 -18.16 -25.74
C ARG A 236 -44.21 -18.46 -27.04
N LEU A 237 -44.37 -19.73 -27.39
CA LEU A 237 -45.15 -20.14 -28.57
C LEU A 237 -46.64 -19.79 -28.39
N ALA A 238 -47.22 -20.09 -27.22
CA ALA A 238 -48.62 -19.82 -26.93
C ALA A 238 -48.98 -18.32 -26.90
N LEU A 239 -48.00 -17.46 -26.59
CA LEU A 239 -48.14 -16.00 -26.67
C LEU A 239 -48.09 -15.49 -28.11
N PHE A 240 -47.33 -16.16 -28.99
CA PHE A 240 -47.23 -15.82 -30.41
C PHE A 240 -48.49 -16.19 -31.19
N GLU A 241 -49.15 -17.30 -30.84
CA GLU A 241 -50.38 -17.75 -31.51
C GLU A 241 -51.64 -16.94 -31.12
N ARG A 242 -51.54 -16.09 -30.10
CA ARG A 242 -52.60 -15.18 -29.66
C ARG A 242 -52.42 -13.74 -30.19
N SER A 243 -51.46 -13.52 -31.09
CA SER A 243 -51.18 -12.24 -31.76
C SER A 243 -51.77 -12.19 -33.16
#